data_AF-A0A2U3EFX2-F1
#
_entry.id   AF-A0A2U3EFX2-F1
#
_cell.length_a   1.000
_cell.length_b   1.000
_cell.length_c   1.000
_cell.angle_alpha   90.00
_cell.angle_beta   90.00
_cell.angle_gamma   90.00
#
_symmetry.space_group_name_H-M   'P 1'
#
loop_
_entity.id
_entity.type
_entity.pdbx_description
1 polymer ?
#
loop_
_entity_poly.entity_id
_entity_poly.type
_entity_poly.pdbx_seq_one_letter_code
_entity_poly.pdbx_strand_id
1 'polypeptide(L)'
;MHVVMAYPQYSLDEELANFFAKTTANRSACDARAEELVGGKATPVAVQGNCSYSVYAGPCLEYVVQFRLESLRLDMGVTSLATQLYGGVTHLDFILSHDSPDNSPESSARRRRLMVGVARFFAHAWKTPEPVDQNYRASMRETFEKELRMLLGALPARLHTTIQRCIDSIDAIFSLPMVILHQGFGTCNIMVDETTCELVGVIDWAEATICPFGLNLHSLQTLTGELNLRRGWMRYDDYHDMHGIF
;
A
#
# COMPACT_ATOMS: atom_id res chain seq x y z
N MET A 1 13.67 30.22 -17.13
CA MET A 1 14.68 29.28 -16.63
C MET A 1 13.93 28.20 -15.86
N HIS A 2 13.61 27.07 -16.52
CA HIS A 2 12.88 25.97 -15.90
C HIS A 2 13.80 25.26 -14.91
N VAL A 3 13.50 25.33 -13.63
CA VAL A 3 14.08 24.43 -12.64
C VAL A 3 13.38 23.09 -12.85
N VAL A 4 13.99 22.20 -13.63
CA VAL A 4 13.63 20.78 -13.62
C VAL A 4 14.01 20.29 -12.23
N MET A 5 13.02 20.08 -11.35
CA MET A 5 13.25 19.31 -10.14
C MET A 5 13.58 17.88 -10.57
N ALA A 6 14.86 17.58 -10.69
CA ALA A 6 15.33 16.21 -10.80
C ALA A 6 15.07 15.55 -9.45
N TYR A 7 14.04 14.70 -9.39
CA TYR A 7 13.92 13.78 -8.28
C TYR A 7 15.16 12.88 -8.30
N PRO A 8 15.85 12.71 -7.15
CA PRO A 8 17.03 11.86 -7.10
C PRO A 8 16.63 10.46 -7.59
N GLN A 9 17.39 9.95 -8.55
CA GLN A 9 17.23 8.59 -9.02
C GLN A 9 17.56 7.66 -7.85
N TYR A 10 16.73 6.64 -7.65
CA TYR A 10 16.96 5.64 -6.61
C TYR A 10 18.39 5.08 -6.70
N SER A 11 19.12 5.11 -5.59
CA SER A 11 20.45 4.55 -5.44
C SER A 11 20.46 3.57 -4.28
N LEU A 12 20.66 2.29 -4.61
CA LEU A 12 20.75 1.23 -3.60
C LEU A 12 21.86 1.54 -2.58
N ASP A 13 23.02 2.03 -3.04
CA ASP A 13 24.15 2.34 -2.17
C ASP A 13 23.84 3.49 -1.21
N GLU A 14 23.10 4.52 -1.66
CA GLU A 14 22.65 5.62 -0.79
C GLU A 14 21.64 5.14 0.26
N GLU A 15 20.67 4.32 -0.13
CA GLU A 15 19.70 3.75 0.81
C GLU A 15 20.37 2.87 1.86
N LEU A 16 21.33 2.04 1.45
CA LEU A 16 22.11 1.22 2.39
C LEU A 16 22.95 2.09 3.32
N ALA A 17 23.64 3.10 2.81
CA ALA A 17 24.40 4.04 3.63
C ALA A 17 23.50 4.76 4.64
N ASN A 18 22.34 5.24 4.21
CA ASN A 18 21.35 5.90 5.05
C ASN A 18 20.79 4.98 6.14
N PHE A 19 20.54 3.70 5.84
CA PHE A 19 20.09 2.73 6.83
C PHE A 19 21.19 2.44 7.86
N PHE A 20 22.40 2.11 7.40
CA PHE A 20 23.50 1.74 8.30
C PHE A 20 24.04 2.92 9.11
N ALA A 21 23.80 4.17 8.69
CA ALA A 21 24.07 5.33 9.53
C ALA A 21 23.21 5.39 10.81
N LYS A 22 22.08 4.66 10.85
CA LYS A 22 21.13 4.63 11.98
C LYS A 22 21.43 3.52 13.00
N THR A 23 22.46 2.71 12.77
CA THR A 23 22.78 1.55 13.60
C THR A 23 24.30 1.36 13.76
N THR A 24 24.72 0.60 14.77
CA THR A 24 26.13 0.20 14.93
C THR A 24 26.47 -1.08 14.16
N ALA A 25 25.46 -1.84 13.72
CA ALA A 25 25.66 -2.97 12.83
C ALA A 25 26.14 -2.48 11.45
N ASN A 26 26.94 -3.30 10.76
CA ASN A 26 27.35 -3.02 9.39
C ASN A 26 26.80 -4.08 8.43
N ARG A 27 26.79 -3.74 7.14
CA ARG A 27 26.28 -4.61 6.09
C ARG A 27 26.89 -6.00 6.10
N SER A 28 28.22 -6.10 6.18
CA SER A 28 28.92 -7.39 6.15
C SER A 28 28.52 -8.29 7.31
N ALA A 29 28.28 -7.73 8.50
CA ALA A 29 27.80 -8.49 9.66
C ALA A 29 26.36 -8.98 9.47
N CYS A 30 25.48 -8.16 8.89
CA CYS A 30 24.12 -8.58 8.53
C CYS A 30 24.13 -9.68 7.45
N ASP A 31 24.93 -9.52 6.40
CA ASP A 31 25.05 -10.50 5.31
C ASP A 31 25.56 -11.84 5.85
N ALA A 32 26.63 -11.83 6.64
CA ALA A 32 27.16 -13.03 7.28
C ALA A 32 26.12 -13.70 8.21
N ARG A 33 25.32 -12.90 8.93
CA ARG A 33 24.25 -13.44 9.77
C ARG A 33 23.13 -14.07 8.95
N ALA A 34 22.76 -13.49 7.81
CA ALA A 34 21.77 -14.08 6.92
C ALA A 34 22.28 -15.42 6.35
N GLU A 35 23.54 -15.46 5.92
CA GLU A 35 24.19 -16.69 5.44
C GLU A 35 24.29 -17.77 6.53
N GLU A 36 24.55 -17.40 7.78
CA GLU A 36 24.53 -18.32 8.91
C GLU A 36 23.13 -18.89 9.18
N LEU A 37 22.09 -18.05 9.08
CA LEU A 37 20.70 -18.42 9.39
C LEU A 37 20.11 -19.42 8.39
N VAL A 38 20.37 -19.24 7.10
CA VAL A 38 19.71 -20.03 6.04
C VAL A 38 20.67 -20.76 5.10
N GLY A 39 21.98 -20.62 5.31
CA GLY A 39 23.02 -21.16 4.44
C GLY A 39 23.14 -20.42 3.10
N GLY A 40 24.14 -20.80 2.29
CA GLY A 40 24.35 -20.23 0.97
C GLY A 40 24.95 -18.82 1.02
N LYS A 41 24.45 -17.92 0.15
CA LYS A 41 24.94 -16.54 0.01
C LYS A 41 23.83 -15.54 0.29
N ALA A 42 24.18 -14.35 0.76
CA ALA A 42 23.26 -13.22 0.85
C ALA A 42 23.45 -12.23 -0.32
N THR A 43 22.36 -11.64 -0.80
CA THR A 43 22.39 -10.60 -1.83
C THR A 43 21.31 -9.56 -1.52
N PRO A 44 21.64 -8.26 -1.41
CA PRO A 44 20.65 -7.22 -1.17
C PRO A 44 19.51 -7.26 -2.18
N VAL A 45 18.29 -7.06 -1.69
CA VAL A 45 17.13 -6.81 -2.55
C VAL A 45 17.35 -5.51 -3.31
N ALA A 46 16.96 -5.46 -4.60
CA ALA A 46 17.22 -4.33 -5.48
C ALA A 46 16.57 -3.01 -5.00
N VAL A 47 15.46 -3.11 -4.26
CA VAL A 47 14.79 -1.98 -3.62
C VAL A 47 14.67 -2.27 -2.13
N GLN A 48 15.29 -1.42 -1.33
CA GLN A 48 15.31 -1.52 0.13
C GLN A 48 14.11 -0.82 0.76
N GLY A 49 13.71 -1.31 1.94
CA GLY A 49 12.72 -0.62 2.77
C GLY A 49 13.38 0.47 3.61
N ASN A 50 12.68 1.60 3.82
CA ASN A 50 13.19 2.74 4.58
C ASN A 50 13.65 2.37 6.02
N CYS A 51 13.03 1.35 6.61
CA CYS A 51 13.19 0.96 8.00
C CYS A 51 13.88 -0.40 8.18
N SER A 52 14.42 -0.96 7.09
CA SER A 52 14.98 -2.31 7.13
C SER A 52 16.01 -2.56 6.04
N TYR A 53 17.07 -3.27 6.39
CA TYR A 53 17.95 -3.89 5.41
C TYR A 53 17.44 -5.30 5.05
N SER A 54 17.17 -5.55 3.77
CA SER A 54 16.63 -6.82 3.29
C SER A 54 17.55 -7.48 2.27
N VAL A 55 17.79 -8.78 2.44
CA VAL A 55 18.58 -9.61 1.52
C VAL A 55 17.78 -10.82 1.07
N TYR A 56 17.99 -11.24 -0.17
CA TYR A 56 17.75 -12.62 -0.55
C TYR A 56 18.91 -13.48 -0.04
N ALA A 57 18.61 -14.62 0.57
CA ALA A 57 19.61 -15.52 1.12
C ALA A 57 19.25 -16.99 0.83
N GLY A 58 20.22 -17.88 0.97
CA GLY A 58 20.08 -19.30 0.64
C GLY A 58 20.92 -19.74 -0.56
N PRO A 59 21.09 -21.06 -0.78
CA PRO A 59 21.79 -21.60 -1.96
C PRO A 59 21.21 -21.11 -3.29
N CYS A 60 19.89 -20.92 -3.33
CA CYS A 60 19.12 -20.51 -4.50
C CYS A 60 18.49 -19.11 -4.34
N LEU A 61 18.88 -18.35 -3.30
CA LEU A 61 18.28 -17.05 -2.94
C LEU A 61 16.77 -17.17 -2.63
N GLU A 62 16.36 -18.29 -2.06
CA GLU A 62 14.96 -18.67 -1.80
C GLU A 62 14.37 -18.07 -0.53
N TYR A 63 15.20 -17.54 0.37
CA TYR A 63 14.77 -16.89 1.61
C TYR A 63 14.91 -15.38 1.52
N VAL A 64 13.99 -14.66 2.19
CA VAL A 64 14.14 -13.22 2.46
C VAL A 64 14.48 -13.05 3.93
N VAL A 65 15.64 -12.45 4.22
CA VAL A 65 16.06 -12.09 5.57
C VAL A 65 16.04 -10.57 5.69
N GLN A 66 15.30 -10.08 6.69
CA GLN A 66 15.12 -8.65 6.92
C GLN A 66 15.64 -8.25 8.31
N PHE A 67 16.55 -7.29 8.34
CA PHE A 67 17.10 -6.68 9.55
C PHE A 67 16.43 -5.34 9.79
N ARG A 68 15.88 -5.15 10.99
CA ARG A 68 15.19 -3.92 11.40
C ARG A 68 15.94 -3.25 12.55
N LEU A 69 15.80 -1.93 12.65
CA LEU A 69 16.21 -1.20 13.84
C LEU A 69 15.37 -1.67 15.04
N GLU A 70 15.97 -1.77 16.21
CA GLU A 70 15.27 -2.24 17.43
C GLU A 70 14.02 -1.40 17.75
N SER A 71 14.10 -0.08 17.52
CA SER A 71 12.96 0.84 17.70
C SER A 71 11.79 0.58 16.73
N LEU A 72 12.03 -0.18 15.66
CA LEU A 72 11.07 -0.52 14.60
C LEU A 72 10.90 -2.04 14.49
N ARG A 73 11.22 -2.77 15.55
CA ARG A 73 11.00 -4.22 15.65
C ARG A 73 9.52 -4.52 15.43
N LEU A 74 9.25 -5.57 14.68
CA LEU A 74 7.88 -6.04 14.47
C LEU A 74 7.35 -6.63 15.79
N ASP A 75 6.24 -6.09 16.27
CA ASP A 75 5.57 -6.65 17.43
C ASP A 75 4.69 -7.83 16.99
N MET A 76 5.26 -9.03 17.12
CA MET A 76 4.56 -10.28 16.82
C MET A 76 3.35 -10.51 17.74
N GLY A 77 3.35 -9.91 18.94
CA GLY A 77 2.21 -9.95 19.86
C GLY A 77 1.03 -9.15 19.32
N VAL A 78 1.27 -7.95 18.80
CA VAL A 78 0.24 -7.14 18.13
C VAL A 78 -0.33 -7.86 16.91
N THR A 79 0.54 -8.47 16.09
CA THR A 79 0.12 -9.22 14.89
C THR A 79 -0.74 -10.44 15.25
N SER A 80 -0.32 -11.20 16.27
CA SER A 80 -1.07 -12.34 16.78
C SER A 80 -2.41 -11.92 17.38
N LEU A 81 -2.43 -10.82 18.13
CA LEU A 81 -3.64 -10.28 18.73
C LEU A 81 -4.64 -9.81 17.66
N ALA A 82 -4.18 -9.14 16.60
CA ALA A 82 -5.04 -8.72 15.50
C ALA A 82 -5.69 -9.93 14.81
N THR A 83 -4.90 -10.97 14.53
CA THR A 83 -5.39 -12.25 13.97
C THR A 83 -6.47 -12.87 14.85
N GLN A 84 -6.25 -12.90 16.17
CA GLN A 84 -7.21 -13.44 17.14
C GLN A 84 -8.48 -12.59 17.27
N LEU A 85 -8.36 -11.27 17.29
CA LEU A 85 -9.50 -10.35 17.47
C LEU A 85 -10.42 -10.33 16.26
N TYR A 86 -9.85 -10.29 15.06
CA TYR A 86 -10.64 -10.27 13.82
C TYR A 86 -11.05 -11.67 13.36
N GLY A 87 -10.39 -12.73 13.86
CA GLY A 87 -10.68 -14.12 13.49
C GLY A 87 -10.36 -14.42 12.03
N GLY A 88 -9.23 -13.93 11.53
CA GLY A 88 -8.84 -14.07 10.13
C GLY A 88 -7.36 -13.78 9.89
N VAL A 89 -6.94 -13.86 8.63
CA VAL A 89 -5.56 -13.61 8.19
C VAL A 89 -5.50 -12.34 7.34
N THR A 90 -4.32 -11.79 7.07
CA THR A 90 -4.23 -10.70 6.09
C THR A 90 -4.65 -11.22 4.70
N HIS A 91 -5.23 -10.35 3.87
CA HIS A 91 -5.60 -10.73 2.51
C HIS A 91 -4.37 -11.14 1.69
N LEU A 92 -3.20 -10.55 1.98
CA LEU A 92 -1.95 -11.00 1.40
C LEU A 92 -1.62 -12.45 1.79
N ASP A 93 -1.67 -12.79 3.08
CA ASP A 93 -1.41 -14.17 3.54
C ASP A 93 -2.41 -15.16 2.94
N PHE A 94 -3.69 -14.75 2.84
CA PHE A 94 -4.72 -15.53 2.17
C PHE A 94 -4.36 -15.81 0.71
N ILE A 95 -3.93 -14.80 -0.06
CA ILE A 95 -3.52 -14.98 -1.46
C ILE A 95 -2.30 -15.92 -1.54
N LEU A 96 -1.31 -15.73 -0.67
CA LEU A 96 -0.08 -16.53 -0.68
C LEU A 96 -0.30 -17.98 -0.26
N SER A 97 -1.29 -18.26 0.60
CA SER A 97 -1.61 -19.62 1.05
C SER A 97 -2.51 -20.38 0.07
N HIS A 98 -3.20 -19.68 -0.83
CA HIS A 98 -4.12 -20.29 -1.79
C HIS A 98 -3.53 -20.27 -3.20
N ASP A 99 -3.03 -21.43 -3.64
CA ASP A 99 -2.52 -21.64 -5.00
C ASP A 99 -3.67 -21.81 -6.00
N SER A 100 -4.32 -20.70 -6.36
CA SER A 100 -5.43 -20.66 -7.32
C SER A 100 -5.11 -19.67 -8.44
N PRO A 101 -5.31 -20.03 -9.73
CA PRO A 101 -5.15 -19.09 -10.81
C PRO A 101 -6.02 -17.84 -10.61
N ASP A 102 -5.48 -16.66 -10.88
CA ASP A 102 -6.17 -15.40 -10.58
C ASP A 102 -7.53 -15.29 -11.25
N ASN A 103 -7.69 -15.81 -12.47
CA ASN A 103 -8.95 -15.78 -13.22
C ASN A 103 -9.79 -17.08 -13.09
N SER A 104 -9.51 -17.91 -12.08
CA SER A 104 -10.36 -19.07 -11.80
C SER A 104 -11.74 -18.64 -11.26
N PRO A 105 -12.80 -19.46 -11.45
CA PRO A 105 -14.11 -19.19 -10.86
C PRO A 105 -14.07 -19.03 -9.33
N GLU A 106 -13.16 -19.75 -8.67
CA GLU A 106 -12.96 -19.69 -7.22
C GLU A 106 -12.35 -18.34 -6.79
N SER A 107 -11.30 -17.89 -7.47
CA SER A 107 -10.68 -16.57 -7.24
C SER A 107 -11.68 -15.44 -7.50
N SER A 108 -12.51 -15.56 -8.54
CA SER A 108 -13.57 -14.59 -8.79
C SER A 108 -14.65 -14.58 -7.70
N ALA A 109 -15.06 -15.75 -7.19
CA ALA A 109 -16.01 -15.83 -6.09
C ALA A 109 -15.45 -15.25 -4.78
N ARG A 110 -14.15 -15.45 -4.51
CA ARG A 110 -13.43 -14.85 -3.37
C ARG A 110 -13.37 -13.33 -3.49
N ARG A 111 -12.94 -12.80 -4.66
CA ARG A 111 -12.94 -11.36 -4.94
C ARG A 111 -14.32 -10.73 -4.80
N ARG A 112 -15.37 -11.41 -5.27
CA ARG A 112 -16.77 -10.96 -5.10
C ARG A 112 -17.12 -10.76 -3.63
N ARG A 113 -16.84 -11.76 -2.78
CA ARG A 113 -17.13 -11.70 -1.34
C ARG A 113 -16.35 -10.59 -0.65
N LEU A 114 -15.06 -10.47 -0.97
CA LEU A 114 -14.22 -9.38 -0.48
C LEU A 114 -14.78 -8.01 -0.91
N MET A 115 -15.12 -7.84 -2.19
CA MET A 115 -15.60 -6.57 -2.75
C MET A 115 -16.91 -6.12 -2.12
N VAL A 116 -17.82 -7.04 -1.79
CA VAL A 116 -19.03 -6.73 -1.01
C VAL A 116 -18.67 -6.17 0.38
N GLY A 117 -17.69 -6.77 1.06
CA GLY A 117 -17.19 -6.28 2.35
C GLY A 117 -16.55 -4.90 2.23
N VAL A 118 -15.71 -4.70 1.22
CA VAL A 118 -15.05 -3.42 0.93
C VAL A 118 -16.09 -2.33 0.61
N ALA A 119 -17.08 -2.62 -0.23
CA ALA A 119 -18.16 -1.68 -0.52
C ALA A 119 -18.93 -1.27 0.75
N ARG A 120 -19.21 -2.22 1.66
CA ARG A 120 -19.82 -1.90 2.96
C ARG A 120 -18.94 -1.03 3.84
N PHE A 121 -17.63 -1.30 3.87
CA PHE A 121 -16.66 -0.50 4.62
C PHE A 121 -16.62 0.96 4.13
N PHE A 122 -16.53 1.17 2.81
CA PHE A 122 -16.58 2.52 2.22
C PHE A 122 -17.94 3.19 2.41
N ALA A 123 -19.04 2.45 2.24
CA ALA A 123 -20.38 2.97 2.49
C ALA A 123 -20.58 3.37 3.96
N HIS A 124 -19.93 2.69 4.90
CA HIS A 124 -19.93 3.08 6.30
C HIS A 124 -19.21 4.42 6.48
N ALA A 125 -17.98 4.57 5.96
CA ALA A 125 -17.26 5.84 6.01
C ALA A 125 -18.08 7.01 5.43
N TRP A 126 -18.72 6.81 4.27
CA TRP A 126 -19.61 7.82 3.68
C TRP A 126 -20.78 8.22 4.59
N LYS A 127 -21.38 7.24 5.28
CA LYS A 127 -22.54 7.45 6.16
C LYS A 127 -22.18 8.05 7.51
N THR A 128 -20.89 8.10 7.85
CA THR A 128 -20.39 8.67 9.11
C THR A 128 -19.38 9.79 8.84
N PRO A 129 -19.80 10.95 8.28
CA PRO A 129 -18.90 12.07 8.08
C PRO A 129 -18.38 12.61 9.41
N GLU A 130 -17.09 12.94 9.43
CA GLU A 130 -16.45 13.59 10.57
C GLU A 130 -16.61 15.12 10.47
N PRO A 131 -17.02 15.79 11.55
CA PRO A 131 -17.05 17.25 11.58
C PRO A 131 -15.63 17.80 11.54
N VAL A 132 -15.37 18.72 10.62
CA VAL A 132 -14.12 19.48 10.57
C VAL A 132 -14.41 20.97 10.55
N ASP A 133 -13.49 21.76 11.09
CA ASP A 133 -13.59 23.21 10.98
C ASP A 133 -13.29 23.68 9.55
N GLN A 134 -13.80 24.86 9.21
CA GLN A 134 -13.69 25.40 7.86
C GLN A 134 -12.25 25.80 7.49
N ASN A 135 -11.42 26.17 8.47
CA ASN A 135 -10.02 26.52 8.22
C ASN A 135 -9.20 25.26 7.91
N TYR A 136 -9.46 24.15 8.58
CA TYR A 136 -8.86 22.84 8.28
C TYR A 136 -9.18 22.42 6.85
N ARG A 137 -10.47 22.46 6.46
CA ARG A 137 -10.89 22.12 5.10
C ARG A 137 -10.27 23.04 4.05
N ALA A 138 -10.22 24.36 4.31
CA ALA A 138 -9.63 25.33 3.39
C ALA A 138 -8.11 25.14 3.24
N SER A 139 -7.39 24.97 4.35
CA SER A 139 -5.94 24.73 4.37
C SER A 139 -5.56 23.44 3.61
N MET A 140 -6.34 22.38 3.83
CA MET A 140 -6.15 21.12 3.10
C MET A 140 -6.41 21.29 1.60
N ARG A 141 -7.48 22.00 1.22
CA ARG A 141 -7.77 22.33 -0.18
C ARG A 141 -6.61 23.07 -0.84
N GLU A 142 -6.10 24.11 -0.19
CA GLU A 142 -4.95 24.88 -0.69
C GLU A 142 -3.69 24.01 -0.84
N THR A 143 -3.46 23.10 0.11
CA THR A 143 -2.35 22.14 0.04
C THR A 143 -2.47 21.22 -1.17
N PHE A 144 -3.64 20.61 -1.37
CA PHE A 144 -3.90 19.72 -2.51
C PHE A 144 -3.76 20.46 -3.84
N GLU A 145 -4.31 21.67 -3.94
CA GLU A 145 -4.24 22.50 -5.14
C GLU A 145 -2.79 22.89 -5.47
N LYS A 146 -2.01 23.26 -4.45
CA LYS A 146 -0.58 23.55 -4.57
C LYS A 146 0.20 22.33 -5.06
N GLU A 147 -0.01 21.16 -4.44
CA GLU A 147 0.68 19.93 -4.82
C GLU A 147 0.32 19.47 -6.24
N LEU A 148 -0.95 19.54 -6.63
CA LEU A 148 -1.37 19.24 -8.00
C LEU A 148 -0.72 20.17 -9.02
N ARG A 149 -0.58 21.48 -8.72
CA ARG A 149 0.14 22.41 -9.60
C ARG A 149 1.64 22.10 -9.68
N MET A 150 2.25 21.67 -8.58
CA MET A 150 3.65 21.21 -8.59
C MET A 150 3.79 19.97 -9.48
N LEU A 151 2.88 18.99 -9.37
CA LEU A 151 2.85 17.81 -10.22
C LEU A 151 2.66 18.17 -11.69
N LEU A 152 1.78 19.14 -12.01
CA LEU A 152 1.57 19.62 -13.38
C LEU A 152 2.87 20.20 -13.98
N GLY A 153 3.65 20.93 -13.20
CA GLY A 153 4.93 21.49 -13.65
C GLY A 153 6.07 20.48 -13.75
N ALA A 154 6.05 19.42 -12.93
CA ALA A 154 7.15 18.45 -12.81
C ALA A 154 6.96 17.18 -13.66
N LEU A 155 5.73 16.72 -13.86
CA LEU A 155 5.45 15.45 -14.52
C LEU A 155 5.39 15.57 -16.05
N PRO A 156 5.61 14.47 -16.80
CA PRO A 156 5.57 14.50 -18.26
C PRO A 156 4.21 14.93 -18.84
N ALA A 157 4.23 15.56 -20.03
CA ALA A 157 3.05 16.10 -20.70
C ALA A 157 1.87 15.12 -20.84
N ARG A 158 2.16 13.82 -20.96
CA ARG A 158 1.13 12.76 -21.02
C ARG A 158 0.21 12.71 -19.79
N LEU A 159 0.64 13.26 -18.65
CA LEU A 159 -0.13 13.30 -17.40
C LEU A 159 -0.82 14.64 -17.16
N HIS A 160 -0.47 15.69 -17.92
CA HIS A 160 -0.97 17.05 -17.69
C HIS A 160 -2.48 17.15 -17.79
N THR A 161 -3.10 16.51 -18.78
CA THR A 161 -4.56 16.52 -18.94
C THR A 161 -5.27 15.94 -17.72
N THR A 162 -4.75 14.85 -17.14
CA THR A 162 -5.32 14.23 -15.95
C THR A 162 -5.15 15.12 -14.73
N ILE A 163 -3.96 15.69 -14.53
CA ILE A 163 -3.67 16.57 -13.39
C ILE A 163 -4.52 17.84 -13.47
N GLN A 164 -4.65 18.44 -14.65
CA GLN A 164 -5.49 19.62 -14.86
C GLN A 164 -6.95 19.33 -14.52
N ARG A 165 -7.49 18.18 -14.94
CA ARG A 165 -8.85 17.77 -14.54
C ARG A 165 -9.02 17.64 -13.03
N CYS A 166 -8.01 17.17 -12.31
CA CYS A 166 -8.04 17.13 -10.83
C CYS A 166 -8.07 18.53 -10.24
N ILE A 167 -7.27 19.47 -10.77
CA ILE A 167 -7.27 20.88 -10.36
C ILE A 167 -8.65 21.51 -10.61
N ASP A 168 -9.19 21.32 -11.81
CA ASP A 168 -10.50 21.87 -12.20
C ASP A 168 -11.66 21.29 -11.36
N SER A 169 -11.47 20.09 -10.81
CA SER A 169 -12.46 19.40 -9.97
C SER A 169 -12.23 19.59 -8.47
N ILE A 170 -11.23 20.39 -8.05
CA ILE A 170 -10.82 20.44 -6.65
C ILE A 170 -11.97 20.87 -5.73
N ASP A 171 -12.76 21.86 -6.12
CA ASP A 171 -13.89 22.33 -5.31
C ASP A 171 -15.01 21.29 -5.24
N ALA A 172 -15.21 20.51 -6.31
CA ALA A 172 -16.16 19.39 -6.31
C ALA A 172 -15.69 18.26 -5.39
N ILE A 173 -14.39 17.93 -5.39
CA ILE A 173 -13.79 16.95 -4.47
C ILE A 173 -13.96 17.45 -3.03
N PHE A 174 -13.62 18.70 -2.76
CA PHE A 174 -13.83 19.38 -1.47
C PHE A 174 -15.29 19.86 -1.30
N SER A 175 -16.25 19.26 -2.00
CA SER A 175 -17.69 19.32 -1.65
C SER A 175 -18.17 17.99 -1.05
N LEU A 176 -17.39 16.92 -1.18
CA LEU A 176 -17.69 15.59 -0.64
C LEU A 176 -17.63 15.59 0.91
N PRO A 177 -18.27 14.61 1.56
CA PRO A 177 -18.17 14.42 3.00
C PRO A 177 -16.71 14.24 3.44
N MET A 178 -16.35 14.82 4.58
CA MET A 178 -15.08 14.52 5.24
C MET A 178 -15.24 13.24 6.03
N VAL A 179 -14.34 12.28 5.83
CA VAL A 179 -14.43 10.96 6.46
C VAL A 179 -13.04 10.54 6.92
N ILE A 180 -12.95 9.64 7.91
CA ILE A 180 -11.70 8.99 8.24
C ILE A 180 -11.29 8.09 7.06
N LEU A 181 -10.17 8.41 6.44
CA LEU A 181 -9.56 7.61 5.38
C LEU A 181 -8.40 6.80 5.93
N HIS A 182 -8.36 5.54 5.53
CA HIS A 182 -7.20 4.68 5.70
C HIS A 182 -6.22 4.93 4.54
N GLN A 183 -5.03 5.45 4.85
CA GLN A 183 -4.03 5.83 3.84
C GLN A 183 -3.34 4.63 3.17
N GLY A 184 -3.09 3.57 3.93
CA GLY A 184 -2.51 2.32 3.42
C GLY A 184 -3.54 1.22 3.13
N PHE A 185 -4.73 1.54 2.62
CA PHE A 185 -5.77 0.51 2.43
C PHE A 185 -5.34 -0.46 1.32
N GLY A 186 -5.07 -1.72 1.65
CA GLY A 186 -4.51 -2.68 0.70
C GLY A 186 -4.39 -4.08 1.28
N THR A 187 -3.89 -5.02 0.46
CA THR A 187 -3.83 -6.46 0.78
C THR A 187 -3.16 -6.78 2.12
N CYS A 188 -2.14 -6.03 2.53
CA CYS A 188 -1.46 -6.22 3.81
C CYS A 188 -2.27 -5.74 5.03
N ASN A 189 -3.20 -4.80 4.83
CA ASN A 189 -3.94 -4.13 5.90
C ASN A 189 -5.42 -4.54 5.96
N ILE A 190 -5.87 -5.33 4.99
CA ILE A 190 -7.19 -5.96 4.93
C ILE A 190 -7.08 -7.32 5.61
N MET A 191 -7.93 -7.57 6.62
CA MET A 191 -8.09 -8.88 7.25
C MET A 191 -9.27 -9.60 6.62
N VAL A 192 -9.09 -10.87 6.27
CA VAL A 192 -10.13 -11.72 5.67
C VAL A 192 -10.32 -13.02 6.44
N ASP A 193 -11.54 -13.54 6.40
CA ASP A 193 -11.83 -14.90 6.86
C ASP A 193 -11.05 -15.91 6.00
N GLU A 194 -10.32 -16.81 6.67
CA GLU A 194 -9.35 -17.71 6.03
C GLU A 194 -10.00 -18.73 5.08
N THR A 195 -11.30 -18.99 5.21
CA THR A 195 -12.00 -19.96 4.35
C THR A 195 -12.74 -19.26 3.20
N THR A 196 -13.38 -18.14 3.50
CA THR A 196 -14.32 -17.48 2.59
C THR A 196 -13.70 -16.30 1.85
N CYS A 197 -12.63 -15.69 2.34
CA CYS A 197 -12.12 -14.39 1.86
C CYS A 197 -13.08 -13.21 2.11
N GLU A 198 -14.01 -13.33 3.06
CA GLU A 198 -14.84 -12.20 3.49
C GLU A 198 -14.04 -11.20 4.31
N LEU A 199 -14.26 -9.90 4.12
CA LEU A 199 -13.64 -8.85 4.93
C LEU A 199 -14.10 -8.98 6.39
N VAL A 200 -13.16 -9.20 7.31
CA VAL A 200 -13.42 -9.28 8.75
C VAL A 200 -12.82 -8.10 9.54
N GLY A 201 -11.84 -7.41 8.96
CA GLY A 201 -11.16 -6.30 9.64
C GLY A 201 -10.27 -5.47 8.74
N VAL A 202 -9.87 -4.32 9.28
CA VAL A 202 -8.86 -3.43 8.68
C VAL A 202 -7.93 -3.02 9.81
N ILE A 203 -6.63 -3.21 9.61
CA ILE A 203 -5.57 -2.91 10.59
C ILE A 203 -4.69 -1.76 10.08
N ASP A 204 -3.76 -1.30 10.90
CA ASP A 204 -2.76 -0.27 10.54
C ASP A 204 -3.34 1.14 10.29
N TRP A 205 -4.14 1.61 11.24
CA TRP A 205 -4.75 2.94 11.23
C TRP A 205 -3.79 4.07 11.63
N ALA A 206 -2.48 3.83 11.72
CA ALA A 206 -1.51 4.80 12.23
C ALA A 206 -1.45 6.08 11.40
N GLU A 207 -1.68 5.96 10.09
CA GLU A 207 -1.70 7.09 9.14
C GLU A 207 -3.12 7.56 8.78
N ALA A 208 -4.13 7.15 9.55
CA ALA A 208 -5.50 7.56 9.27
C ALA A 208 -5.65 9.09 9.35
N THR A 209 -6.42 9.65 8.43
CA THR A 209 -6.62 11.10 8.34
C THR A 209 -8.03 11.43 7.87
N ILE A 210 -8.54 12.59 8.28
CA ILE A 210 -9.88 13.04 7.90
C ILE A 210 -9.78 13.83 6.59
N CYS A 211 -10.30 13.27 5.50
CA CYS A 211 -10.17 13.84 4.16
C CYS A 211 -11.49 13.72 3.38
N PRO A 212 -11.63 14.41 2.22
CA PRO A 212 -12.77 14.19 1.34
C PRO A 212 -12.90 12.72 0.95
N PHE A 213 -14.11 12.18 1.02
CA PHE A 213 -14.39 10.80 0.65
C PHE A 213 -13.85 10.49 -0.75
N GLY A 214 -13.23 9.32 -0.89
CA GLY A 214 -12.87 8.77 -2.19
C GLY A 214 -11.38 8.83 -2.53
N LEU A 215 -10.54 9.54 -1.76
CA LEU A 215 -9.11 9.66 -2.08
C LEU A 215 -8.33 8.34 -1.96
N ASN A 216 -8.84 7.38 -1.18
CA ASN A 216 -8.29 6.02 -1.07
C ASN A 216 -8.95 4.99 -2.00
N LEU A 217 -9.86 5.41 -2.92
CA LEU A 217 -10.51 4.48 -3.88
C LEU A 217 -9.55 3.91 -4.92
N HIS A 218 -8.37 4.51 -5.09
CA HIS A 218 -7.32 3.95 -5.94
C HIS A 218 -6.93 2.53 -5.50
N SER A 219 -7.11 2.19 -4.22
CA SER A 219 -6.88 0.87 -3.66
C SER A 219 -7.76 -0.23 -4.29
N LEU A 220 -8.92 0.12 -4.86
CA LEU A 220 -9.76 -0.86 -5.58
C LEU A 220 -9.05 -1.44 -6.80
N GLN A 221 -8.11 -0.69 -7.37
CA GLN A 221 -7.29 -1.17 -8.48
C GLN A 221 -6.54 -2.43 -8.07
N THR A 222 -5.92 -2.46 -6.89
CA THR A 222 -5.13 -3.61 -6.40
C THR A 222 -5.97 -4.83 -6.04
N LEU A 223 -7.27 -4.66 -5.81
CA LEU A 223 -8.21 -5.76 -5.56
C LEU A 223 -8.77 -6.37 -6.86
N THR A 224 -8.64 -5.66 -7.97
CA THR A 224 -9.27 -6.01 -9.26
C THR A 224 -8.27 -6.19 -10.40
N GLY A 225 -6.98 -6.26 -10.05
CA GLY A 225 -5.92 -6.54 -11.00
C GLY A 225 -4.60 -6.82 -10.31
N GLU A 226 -3.57 -6.99 -11.13
CA GLU A 226 -2.21 -7.27 -10.72
C GLU A 226 -1.20 -6.41 -11.47
N LEU A 227 -0.04 -6.20 -10.86
CA LEU A 227 1.09 -5.55 -11.52
C LEU A 227 1.94 -6.61 -12.23
N ASN A 228 1.90 -6.63 -13.55
CA ASN A 228 2.82 -7.42 -14.35
C ASN A 228 4.07 -6.60 -14.70
N LEU A 229 5.26 -7.09 -14.37
CA LEU A 229 6.51 -6.35 -14.57
C LEU A 229 6.79 -5.98 -16.03
N ARG A 230 6.26 -6.73 -17.01
CA ARG A 230 6.46 -6.44 -18.44
C ARG A 230 5.33 -5.63 -19.06
N ARG A 231 4.10 -5.89 -18.63
CA ARG A 231 2.88 -5.34 -19.25
C ARG A 231 2.27 -4.19 -18.46
N GLY A 232 2.80 -3.90 -17.28
CA GLY A 232 2.24 -2.95 -16.33
C GLY A 232 0.99 -3.51 -15.65
N TRP A 233 0.07 -2.64 -15.29
CA TRP A 233 -1.16 -3.04 -14.62
C TRP A 233 -2.07 -3.86 -15.53
N MET A 234 -2.44 -5.06 -15.10
CA MET A 234 -3.39 -5.94 -15.78
C MET A 234 -4.65 -6.09 -14.92
N ARG A 235 -5.81 -6.08 -15.56
CA ARG A 235 -7.10 -6.31 -14.89
C ARG A 235 -7.41 -7.80 -14.87
N TYR A 236 -8.08 -8.27 -13.82
CA TYR A 236 -8.69 -9.59 -13.82
C TYR A 236 -9.91 -9.64 -14.74
N ASP A 237 -10.30 -10.83 -15.19
CA ASP A 237 -11.40 -11.02 -16.14
C ASP A 237 -12.75 -10.54 -15.57
N ASP A 238 -12.91 -10.60 -14.24
CA ASP A 238 -14.09 -10.16 -13.50
C ASP A 238 -14.03 -8.70 -13.04
N TYR A 239 -13.10 -7.89 -13.56
CA TYR A 239 -12.94 -6.47 -13.21
C TYR A 239 -14.26 -5.67 -13.29
N HIS A 240 -15.03 -5.85 -14.36
CA HIS A 240 -16.29 -5.14 -14.55
C HIS A 240 -17.38 -5.60 -13.56
N ASP A 241 -17.39 -6.88 -13.21
CA ASP A 241 -18.31 -7.42 -12.20
C ASP A 241 -17.99 -6.84 -10.82
N MET A 242 -16.70 -6.73 -10.47
CA MET A 242 -16.26 -6.13 -9.22
C MET A 242 -16.63 -4.65 -9.14
N HIS A 243 -16.46 -3.92 -10.25
CA HIS A 243 -16.89 -2.52 -10.35
C HIS A 243 -18.41 -2.33 -10.26
N GLY A 244 -19.22 -3.32 -10.67
CA GLY A 244 -20.68 -3.26 -10.51
C GLY A 244 -21.16 -3.55 -9.09
N ILE A 245 -20.32 -4.14 -8.24
CA ILE A 245 -20.63 -4.42 -6.82
C ILE A 245 -20.39 -3.17 -5.96
N PHE A 246 -19.36 -2.39 -6.29
CA PHE A 246 -18.95 -1.20 -5.56
C PHE A 246 -19.77 0.03 -5.94
#